data_AF-A0AAT9QI58-F1
#
_entry.id   AF-A0AAT9QI58-F1
#
_cell.length_a   1.000
_cell.length_b   1.000
_cell.length_c   1.000
_cell.angle_alpha   90.00
_cell.angle_beta   90.00
_cell.angle_gamma   90.00
#
_symmetry.space_group_name_H-M   'P 1'
#
loop_
_entity.id
_entity.type
_entity.pdbx_description
1 polymer ?
#
loop_
_entity_poly.entity_id
_entity_poly.type
_entity_poly.pdbx_seq_one_letter_code
_entity_poly.pdbx_strand_id
1 'polypeptide(L)'
;MEDGFRSFGDSQRAAAAGGLQGLGDVYRAWALQHPALYRLMFGGALAAYVDCQPDPGAAMDAMQPLKDAVASAQSAGTLREAPVDLVAAAIWGQVHGLVSLELAQVGPPQADWARVYTQALEAVGRGWAA
;
A
#
# COMPACT_ATOMS: atom_id res chain seq x y z
N MET A 1 -7.19 16.75 0.28
CA MET A 1 -6.57 15.58 -0.37
C MET A 1 -5.05 15.62 -0.24
N GLU A 2 -4.41 16.76 -0.54
CA GLU A 2 -2.95 16.93 -0.39
C GLU A 2 -2.43 16.56 1.00
N ASP A 3 -3.10 16.97 2.08
CA ASP A 3 -2.70 16.59 3.45
C ASP A 3 -2.83 15.09 3.73
N GLY A 4 -3.74 14.39 3.04
CA GLY A 4 -3.91 12.94 3.14
C GLY A 4 -2.76 12.18 2.48
N PHE A 5 -2.42 12.54 1.23
CA PHE A 5 -1.26 11.97 0.53
C PHE A 5 0.06 12.30 1.24
N ARG A 6 0.19 13.51 1.80
CA ARG A 6 1.35 13.89 2.61
C ARG A 6 1.46 13.03 3.87
N SER A 7 0.39 12.93 4.66
CA SER A 7 0.35 12.09 5.88
C SER A 7 0.65 10.62 5.58
N PHE A 8 0.03 10.07 4.54
CA PHE A 8 0.29 8.70 4.11
C PHE A 8 1.76 8.52 3.66
N GLY A 9 2.28 9.42 2.83
CA GLY A 9 3.67 9.39 2.37
C GLY A 9 4.69 9.53 3.51
N ASP A 10 4.43 10.38 4.51
CA ASP A 10 5.26 10.51 5.71
C ASP A 10 5.29 9.21 6.51
N SER A 11 4.14 8.54 6.67
CA SER A 11 4.07 7.24 7.35
C SER A 11 4.90 6.18 6.62
N GLN A 12 4.85 6.15 5.29
CA GLN A 12 5.62 5.19 4.50
C GLN A 12 7.12 5.48 4.51
N ARG A 13 7.53 6.75 4.44
CA ARG A 13 8.93 7.14 4.60
C ARG A 13 9.49 6.75 5.96
N ALA A 14 8.72 6.96 7.03
CA ALA A 14 9.12 6.55 8.38
C ALA A 14 9.27 5.02 8.50
N ALA A 15 8.50 4.25 7.74
CA ALA A 15 8.52 2.79 7.74
C ALA A 15 9.57 2.17 6.81
N ALA A 16 10.26 2.96 5.99
CA ALA A 16 11.15 2.47 4.92
C ALA A 16 12.25 1.52 5.41
N ALA A 17 12.79 1.74 6.61
CA ALA A 17 13.81 0.86 7.21
C ALA A 17 13.29 -0.57 7.50
N GLY A 18 11.98 -0.76 7.60
CA GLY A 18 11.34 -2.08 7.75
C GLY A 18 11.16 -2.83 6.42
N GLY A 19 11.61 -2.27 5.30
CA GLY A 19 11.48 -2.87 3.97
C GLY A 19 10.02 -3.12 3.56
N LEU A 20 9.80 -4.10 2.69
CA LEU A 20 8.47 -4.41 2.15
C LEU A 20 7.45 -4.77 3.24
N GLN A 21 7.88 -5.50 4.27
CA GLN A 21 7.01 -5.89 5.38
C GLN A 21 6.57 -4.67 6.20
N GLY A 22 7.52 -3.82 6.61
CA GLY A 22 7.22 -2.62 7.39
C GLY A 22 6.31 -1.64 6.64
N LEU A 23 6.53 -1.45 5.34
CA LEU A 23 5.67 -0.64 4.48
C LEU A 23 4.24 -1.21 4.40
N GLY A 24 4.11 -2.53 4.29
CA GLY A 24 2.81 -3.22 4.33
C GLY A 24 2.09 -3.01 5.66
N ASP A 25 2.77 -3.21 6.78
CA ASP A 25 2.17 -3.06 8.11
C ASP A 25 1.68 -1.62 8.36
N VAL A 26 2.52 -0.64 8.02
CA VAL A 26 2.19 0.79 8.19
C VAL A 26 1.10 1.24 7.22
N TYR A 27 1.05 0.70 5.99
CA TYR A 27 -0.03 0.96 5.05
C TYR A 27 -1.41 0.66 5.68
N ARG A 28 -1.58 -0.56 6.19
CA ARG A 28 -2.85 -0.99 6.80
C ARG A 28 -3.12 -0.20 8.07
N ALA A 29 -2.13 -0.05 8.95
CA ALA A 29 -2.29 0.67 10.20
C ALA A 29 -2.75 2.12 9.96
N TRP A 30 -2.15 2.80 8.98
CA TRP A 30 -2.54 4.17 8.61
C TRP A 30 -3.97 4.22 8.08
N ALA A 31 -4.34 3.30 7.19
CA ALA A 31 -5.67 3.27 6.58
C ALA A 31 -6.79 3.03 7.61
N LEU A 32 -6.55 2.15 8.60
CA LEU A 32 -7.48 1.88 9.69
C LEU A 32 -7.61 3.05 10.67
N GLN A 33 -6.53 3.80 10.89
CA GLN A 33 -6.54 5.02 11.72
C GLN A 33 -7.20 6.21 10.99
N HIS A 34 -7.14 6.23 9.65
CA HIS A 34 -7.61 7.34 8.83
C HIS A 34 -8.63 6.91 7.75
N PRO A 35 -9.72 6.19 8.11
CA PRO A 35 -10.62 5.60 7.13
C PRO A 35 -11.32 6.64 6.24
N ALA A 36 -11.59 7.84 6.76
CA ALA A 36 -12.17 8.94 5.98
C ALA A 36 -11.18 9.49 4.94
N LEU A 37 -9.91 9.67 5.30
CA LEU A 37 -8.87 10.13 4.37
C LEU A 37 -8.59 9.06 3.32
N TYR A 38 -8.53 7.79 3.71
CA TYR A 38 -8.35 6.68 2.79
C TYR A 38 -9.45 6.64 1.71
N ARG A 39 -10.73 6.78 2.11
CA ARG A 39 -11.86 6.85 1.17
C ARG A 39 -11.80 8.09 0.27
N LEU A 40 -11.36 9.22 0.79
CA LEU A 40 -11.20 10.44 -0.02
C LEU A 40 -10.09 10.28 -1.07
N MET A 41 -8.98 9.62 -0.71
CA MET A 41 -7.83 9.43 -1.59
C MET A 41 -8.04 8.32 -2.63
N PHE A 42 -8.76 7.24 -2.27
CA PHE A 42 -8.82 6.02 -3.08
C PHE A 42 -10.24 5.51 -3.38
N GLY A 43 -11.27 6.08 -2.78
CA GLY A 43 -12.67 5.72 -3.03
C GLY A 43 -13.17 6.38 -4.31
N GLY A 44 -12.93 5.74 -5.46
CA GLY A 44 -13.16 6.29 -6.81
C GLY A 44 -14.51 6.97 -7.11
N ALA A 45 -15.58 6.68 -6.35
CA ALA A 45 -16.85 7.40 -6.47
C ALA A 45 -16.78 8.86 -5.98
N LEU A 46 -15.94 9.15 -4.98
CA LEU A 46 -15.71 10.51 -4.49
C LEU A 46 -14.72 11.25 -5.40
N ALA A 47 -13.72 10.55 -5.95
CA ALA A 47 -12.80 11.11 -6.93
C ALA A 47 -13.50 11.56 -8.22
N ALA A 48 -14.60 10.91 -8.61
CA ALA A 48 -15.44 11.32 -9.74
C ALA A 48 -16.36 12.53 -9.44
N TYR A 49 -16.57 12.86 -8.17
CA TYR A 49 -17.46 13.95 -7.72
C TYR A 49 -16.70 15.22 -7.30
N VAL A 50 -15.40 15.12 -7.06
CA VAL A 50 -14.55 16.22 -6.62
C VAL A 50 -13.62 16.61 -7.76
N ASP A 51 -13.80 17.81 -8.32
CA ASP A 51 -12.94 18.43 -9.35
C ASP A 51 -11.48 18.66 -8.91
N CYS A 52 -11.12 18.26 -7.68
CA CYS A 52 -9.75 18.19 -7.21
C CYS A 52 -9.22 16.77 -7.39
N GLN A 53 -8.86 16.40 -8.61
CA GLN A 53 -7.96 15.27 -8.79
C GLN A 53 -6.65 15.61 -8.04
N PRO A 54 -6.15 14.73 -7.15
CA PRO A 54 -4.83 14.95 -6.56
C PRO A 54 -3.79 15.08 -7.68
N ASP A 55 -2.80 15.93 -7.48
CA ASP A 55 -1.66 16.01 -8.38
C ASP A 55 -1.11 14.58 -8.60
N PRO A 56 -1.05 14.09 -9.85
CA PRO A 56 -0.47 12.78 -10.15
C PRO A 56 0.92 12.60 -9.54
N GLY A 57 1.69 13.69 -9.40
CA GLY A 57 2.98 13.70 -8.70
C GLY A 57 2.87 13.27 -7.24
N ALA A 58 1.93 13.82 -6.47
CA ALA A 58 1.77 13.52 -5.05
C ALA A 58 1.38 12.06 -4.76
N ALA A 59 0.54 11.46 -5.62
CA ALA A 59 0.18 10.04 -5.50
C ALA A 59 1.35 9.12 -5.87
N MET A 60 2.16 9.49 -6.86
CA MET A 60 3.37 8.75 -7.25
C MET A 60 4.49 8.89 -6.21
N ASP A 61 4.67 10.07 -5.61
CA ASP A 61 5.65 10.33 -4.55
C ASP A 61 5.38 9.50 -3.29
N ALA A 62 4.11 9.32 -2.93
CA ALA A 62 3.72 8.49 -1.80
C ALA A 62 4.05 7.00 -1.99
N MET A 63 4.28 6.57 -3.22
CA MET A 63 4.67 5.20 -3.58
C MET A 63 6.17 5.01 -3.74
N GLN A 64 6.97 6.08 -3.69
CA GLN A 64 8.42 6.02 -3.85
C GLN A 64 9.10 5.10 -2.82
N PRO A 65 8.75 5.10 -1.52
CA PRO A 65 9.35 4.18 -0.54
C PRO A 65 9.19 2.70 -0.91
N LEU A 66 8.07 2.33 -1.55
CA LEU A 66 7.85 0.96 -2.02
C LEU A 66 8.79 0.60 -3.17
N LYS A 67 8.95 1.51 -4.14
CA LYS A 67 9.86 1.30 -5.27
C LYS A 67 11.30 1.15 -4.80
N ASP A 68 11.73 2.00 -3.86
CA ASP A 68 13.07 1.94 -3.27
C ASP A 68 13.30 0.63 -2.52
N ALA A 69 12.31 0.17 -1.74
CA ALA A 69 12.37 -1.10 -1.04
C ALA A 69 12.46 -2.30 -2.00
N VAL A 70 11.72 -2.29 -3.11
CA VAL A 70 11.81 -3.32 -4.16
C VAL A 70 13.20 -3.33 -4.78
N ALA A 71 13.71 -2.17 -5.22
CA ALA A 71 15.02 -2.05 -5.85
C ALA A 71 16.16 -2.49 -4.92
N SER A 72 16.07 -2.13 -3.63
CA SER A 72 17.00 -2.54 -2.61
C SER A 72 16.97 -4.06 -2.38
N ALA A 73 15.78 -4.65 -2.27
CA ALA A 73 15.62 -6.09 -2.06
C ALA A 73 16.13 -6.93 -3.25
N GLN A 74 15.94 -6.44 -4.48
CA GLN A 74 16.51 -7.05 -5.70
C GLN A 74 18.03 -6.95 -5.71
N SER A 75 18.58 -5.76 -5.41
CA SER A 75 20.03 -5.54 -5.34
C SER A 75 20.70 -6.40 -4.27
N ALA A 76 19.99 -6.71 -3.18
CA ALA A 76 20.42 -7.61 -2.12
C ALA A 76 20.24 -9.11 -2.45
N GLY A 77 19.67 -9.46 -3.62
CA GLY A 77 19.40 -10.85 -4.01
C GLY A 77 18.33 -11.54 -3.17
N THR A 78 17.48 -10.77 -2.47
CA THR A 78 16.39 -11.32 -1.63
C THR A 78 15.04 -11.35 -2.35
N LEU A 79 14.93 -10.60 -3.45
CA LEU A 79 13.76 -10.51 -4.31
C LEU A 79 14.18 -10.83 -5.74
N ARG A 80 13.35 -11.58 -6.47
CA ARG A 80 13.62 -11.94 -7.87
C ARG A 80 13.75 -10.70 -8.77
N GLU A 81 14.61 -10.79 -9.77
CA GLU A 81 14.77 -9.73 -10.76
C GLU A 81 13.54 -9.63 -11.67
N ALA A 82 12.98 -8.43 -11.73
CA ALA A 82 11.87 -8.02 -12.58
C ALA A 82 11.82 -6.48 -12.58
N PRO A 83 11.13 -5.83 -13.55
CA PRO A 83 11.00 -4.38 -13.55
C PRO A 83 10.41 -3.85 -12.22
N VAL A 84 11.12 -2.95 -11.54
CA VAL A 84 10.75 -2.43 -10.20
C VAL A 84 9.32 -1.93 -10.16
N ASP A 85 8.90 -1.15 -11.16
CA ASP A 85 7.54 -0.60 -11.23
C ASP A 85 6.47 -1.68 -11.32
N LEU A 86 6.73 -2.78 -12.04
CA LEU A 86 5.81 -3.91 -12.15
C LEU A 86 5.64 -4.59 -10.80
N VAL A 87 6.76 -4.87 -10.12
CA VAL A 87 6.76 -5.53 -8.82
C VAL A 87 6.07 -4.66 -7.76
N ALA A 88 6.43 -3.37 -7.71
CA ALA A 88 5.82 -2.41 -6.80
C ALA A 88 4.32 -2.28 -7.03
N ALA A 89 3.86 -2.17 -8.28
CA ALA A 89 2.44 -2.11 -8.60
C ALA A 89 1.69 -3.39 -8.19
N ALA A 90 2.30 -4.57 -8.41
CA ALA A 90 1.71 -5.85 -8.02
C ALA A 90 1.57 -5.97 -6.49
N ILE A 91 2.62 -5.62 -5.73
CA ILE A 91 2.59 -5.62 -4.25
C ILE A 91 1.54 -4.63 -3.74
N TRP A 92 1.55 -3.41 -4.27
CA TRP A 92 0.61 -2.37 -3.88
C TRP A 92 -0.83 -2.78 -4.15
N GLY A 93 -1.13 -3.37 -5.33
CA GLY A 93 -2.47 -3.83 -5.67
C GLY A 93 -3.05 -4.84 -4.67
N GLN A 94 -2.22 -5.76 -4.16
CA GLN A 94 -2.64 -6.74 -3.14
C GLN A 94 -2.96 -6.08 -1.80
N VAL A 95 -2.05 -5.23 -1.31
CA VAL A 95 -2.23 -4.50 -0.05
C VAL A 95 -3.43 -3.55 -0.12
N HIS A 96 -3.49 -2.76 -1.18
CA HIS A 96 -4.55 -1.80 -1.43
C HIS A 96 -5.92 -2.49 -1.54
N GLY A 97 -6.01 -3.57 -2.32
CA GLY A 97 -7.24 -4.34 -2.48
C GLY A 97 -7.77 -4.89 -1.16
N LEU A 98 -6.91 -5.52 -0.36
CA LEU A 98 -7.30 -6.08 0.94
C LEU A 98 -7.75 -5.03 1.94
N VAL A 99 -7.02 -3.91 2.05
CA VAL A 99 -7.40 -2.81 2.94
C VAL A 99 -8.71 -2.16 2.49
N SER A 100 -8.92 -2.00 1.19
CA SER A 100 -10.18 -1.48 0.65
C SER A 100 -11.36 -2.41 0.95
N LEU A 101 -11.17 -3.73 0.85
CA LEU A 101 -12.19 -4.72 1.23
C LEU A 101 -12.48 -4.73 2.74
N GLU A 102 -11.44 -4.65 3.57
CA GLU A 102 -11.56 -4.54 5.02
C GLU A 102 -12.34 -3.28 5.42
N LEU A 103 -11.97 -2.11 4.89
CA LEU A 103 -12.64 -0.85 5.20
C LEU A 103 -14.08 -0.79 4.68
N ALA A 104 -14.39 -1.51 3.61
CA ALA A 104 -15.75 -1.65 3.08
C ALA A 104 -16.56 -2.74 3.78
N GLN A 105 -15.94 -3.55 4.66
CA GLN A 105 -16.55 -4.74 5.27
C GLN A 105 -17.13 -5.71 4.23
N VAL A 106 -16.46 -5.83 3.08
CA VAL A 106 -16.84 -6.73 1.99
C VAL A 106 -15.98 -7.98 2.05
N GLY A 107 -16.54 -9.07 2.56
CA GLY A 107 -15.83 -10.34 2.69
C GLY A 107 -16.68 -11.40 3.39
N PRO A 108 -16.10 -12.56 3.72
CA PRO A 108 -16.77 -13.59 4.49
C PRO A 108 -17.31 -13.05 5.82
N PRO A 109 -18.43 -13.59 6.34
CA PRO A 109 -18.91 -13.23 7.67
C PRO A 109 -17.83 -13.49 8.71
N GLN A 110 -17.59 -12.55 9.62
CA GLN A 110 -16.61 -12.68 10.71
C GLN A 110 -15.16 -12.89 10.23
N ALA A 111 -14.80 -12.37 9.06
CA ALA A 111 -13.42 -12.43 8.58
C ALA A 111 -12.45 -11.78 9.58
N ASP A 112 -11.43 -12.53 9.98
CA ASP A 112 -10.27 -12.00 10.71
C ASP A 112 -9.35 -11.28 9.71
N TRP A 113 -9.69 -10.02 9.43
CA TRP A 113 -8.95 -9.19 8.46
C TRP A 113 -7.48 -9.00 8.84
N ALA A 114 -7.15 -8.99 10.13
CA ALA A 114 -5.77 -8.89 10.57
C ALA A 114 -4.99 -10.14 10.14
N ARG A 115 -5.54 -11.33 10.40
CA ARG A 115 -4.92 -12.58 9.97
C ARG A 115 -4.86 -12.71 8.45
N VAL A 116 -5.93 -12.35 7.75
CA VAL A 116 -5.98 -12.36 6.27
C VAL A 116 -4.86 -11.48 5.71
N TYR A 117 -4.71 -10.26 6.25
CA TYR A 117 -3.70 -9.32 5.80
C TYR A 117 -2.28 -9.81 6.08
N THR A 118 -1.99 -10.28 7.29
CA THR A 118 -0.67 -10.84 7.64
C THR A 118 -0.31 -12.02 6.73
N GLN A 119 -1.24 -12.95 6.51
CA GLN A 119 -1.01 -14.10 5.61
C GLN A 119 -0.78 -13.67 4.16
N ALA A 120 -1.48 -12.64 3.69
CA ALA A 120 -1.28 -12.10 2.36
C ALA A 120 0.10 -11.45 2.20
N LEU A 121 0.54 -10.64 3.17
CA LEU A 121 1.89 -10.05 3.14
C LEU A 121 2.99 -11.12 3.08
N GLU A 122 2.87 -12.15 3.91
CA GLU A 122 3.81 -13.28 3.88
C GLU A 122 3.79 -14.03 2.55
N ALA A 123 2.60 -14.26 1.97
CA ALA A 123 2.46 -14.92 0.68
C ALA A 123 3.05 -14.09 -0.47
N VAL A 124 2.84 -12.77 -0.45
CA VAL A 124 3.45 -11.84 -1.40
C VAL A 124 4.98 -11.88 -1.26
N GLY A 125 5.51 -11.80 -0.04
CA GLY A 125 6.95 -11.90 0.23
C GLY A 125 7.56 -13.19 -0.34
N ARG A 126 6.93 -14.35 -0.07
CA ARG A 126 7.38 -15.64 -0.64
C ARG A 126 7.26 -15.69 -2.17
N GLY A 127 6.21 -15.11 -2.74
CA GLY A 127 5.97 -15.13 -4.19
C GLY A 127 6.97 -14.30 -5.00
N TRP A 128 7.65 -13.35 -4.36
CA TRP A 128 8.69 -12.52 -4.97
C TRP A 128 10.11 -12.87 -4.52
N ALA A 129 10.30 -13.79 -3.57
CA ALA A 129 11.63 -14.22 -3.14
C ALA A 129 12.47 -14.76 -4.32
N ALA A 130 13.79 -14.55 -4.25
CA ALA A 130 14.77 -15.04 -5.24
C ALA A 130 15.11 -16.52 -5.05
#